data_AF-A0A7Z1MZ25-F1
#
_entry.id   AF-A0A7Z1MZ25-F1
#
_cell.length_a   1.000
_cell.length_b   1.000
_cell.length_c   1.000
_cell.angle_alpha   90.00
_cell.angle_beta   90.00
_cell.angle_gamma   90.00
#
_symmetry.space_group_name_H-M   'P 1'
#
loop_
_entity.id
_entity.type
_entity.pdbx_description
1 polymer ?
#
loop_
_entity_poly.entity_id
_entity_poly.type
_entity_poly.pdbx_seq_one_letter_code
_entity_poly.pdbx_strand_id
1 'polypeptide(L)'
;TDNSKSDKPKPLTKPMTAEMEGTITPFQIVHSRDDKSQGTVASGAVLDKMIQPLKNQEVKSVSHLKREHNLVIPELSNNFIVLDFTYDLPLSTYLSQVLDIDAKVPNNFNFDRLLIDQDHNNHVVLFAISKDRHEVVKLKTTMKGNNVDKAFKSIEPDMQPYTEIITNKDTIDKATHVFAPSKPKDLKTYRMVFNTISVERMNSILFDDSTM
;
A
#
# COMPACT_ATOMS: atom_id res chain seq x y z
N THR A 1 21.05 -53.67 -13.20
CA THR A 1 21.01 -52.91 -11.93
C THR A 1 20.65 -51.49 -12.29
N ASP A 2 19.35 -51.18 -12.22
CA ASP A 2 18.80 -49.90 -12.68
C ASP A 2 18.94 -48.82 -11.60
N ASN A 3 19.46 -47.67 -12.03
CA ASN A 3 19.85 -46.54 -11.20
C ASN A 3 18.66 -45.58 -11.09
N SER A 4 17.82 -45.72 -10.06
CA SER A 4 16.68 -44.84 -9.82
C SER A 4 17.14 -43.48 -9.28
N LYS A 5 17.34 -42.52 -10.18
CA LYS A 5 17.41 -41.09 -9.83
C LYS A 5 16.08 -40.70 -9.18
N SER A 6 16.11 -40.32 -7.91
CA SER A 6 14.95 -39.78 -7.21
C SER A 6 14.56 -38.45 -7.84
N ASP A 7 13.45 -38.45 -8.57
CA ASP A 7 12.86 -37.27 -9.20
C ASP A 7 12.11 -36.46 -8.12
N LYS A 8 12.84 -35.93 -7.14
CA LYS A 8 12.26 -35.02 -6.15
C LYS A 8 11.92 -33.71 -6.88
N PRO A 9 10.63 -33.30 -6.93
CA PRO A 9 10.25 -32.06 -7.60
C PRO A 9 10.97 -30.90 -6.92
N LYS A 10 11.84 -30.22 -7.67
CA LYS A 10 12.55 -29.04 -7.17
C LYS A 10 11.51 -27.94 -6.86
N PRO A 11 11.58 -27.29 -5.69
CA PRO A 11 10.73 -26.14 -5.40
C PRO A 11 10.94 -25.06 -6.48
N LEU A 12 9.84 -24.50 -7.00
CA LEU A 12 9.89 -23.34 -7.91
C LEU A 12 10.57 -22.13 -7.24
N THR A 13 10.49 -22.03 -5.90
CA THR A 13 11.16 -21.05 -5.05
C THR A 13 11.40 -21.63 -3.66
N LYS A 14 12.36 -21.06 -2.91
CA LYS A 14 12.59 -21.42 -1.50
C LYS A 14 11.39 -20.96 -0.64
N PRO A 15 10.82 -21.82 0.21
CA PRO A 15 9.76 -21.41 1.13
C PRO A 15 10.25 -20.28 2.07
N MET A 16 9.32 -19.42 2.52
CA MET A 16 9.58 -18.32 3.48
C MET A 16 10.58 -17.25 3.02
N THR A 17 10.72 -17.02 1.70
CA THR A 17 11.61 -15.99 1.15
C THR A 17 10.90 -14.69 0.75
N ALA A 18 9.57 -14.61 0.91
CA ALA A 18 8.83 -13.40 0.61
C ALA A 18 9.04 -12.36 1.71
N GLU A 19 9.57 -11.20 1.35
CA GLU A 19 9.66 -10.05 2.26
C GLU A 19 8.26 -9.46 2.49
N MET A 20 8.00 -8.98 3.71
CA MET A 20 6.68 -8.40 4.07
C MET A 20 6.31 -7.20 3.19
N GLU A 21 7.29 -6.44 2.70
CA GLU A 21 7.10 -5.33 1.77
C GLU A 21 6.48 -5.78 0.44
N GLY A 22 6.80 -7.00 -0.02
CA GLY A 22 6.20 -7.60 -1.21
C GLY A 22 4.82 -8.22 -0.94
N THR A 23 4.39 -8.26 0.31
CA THR A 23 3.11 -8.84 0.74
C THR A 23 2.10 -7.74 1.12
N ILE A 24 2.54 -6.72 1.84
CA ILE A 24 1.72 -5.58 2.25
C ILE A 24 1.83 -4.47 1.21
N THR A 25 1.07 -4.63 0.14
CA THR A 25 1.09 -3.72 -1.01
C THR A 25 -0.27 -3.04 -1.19
N PRO A 26 -0.31 -1.73 -1.50
CA PRO A 26 -1.54 -1.12 -1.99
C PRO A 26 -1.90 -1.76 -3.33
N PHE A 27 -3.17 -1.67 -3.74
CA PHE A 27 -3.60 -2.10 -5.07
C PHE A 27 -3.51 -0.97 -6.10
N GLN A 28 -3.56 0.29 -5.65
CA GLN A 28 -3.41 1.45 -6.52
C GLN A 28 -2.64 2.58 -5.86
N ILE A 29 -2.00 3.38 -6.72
CA ILE A 29 -1.37 4.65 -6.39
C ILE A 29 -2.09 5.72 -7.21
N VAL A 30 -2.59 6.75 -6.54
CA VAL A 30 -3.26 7.88 -7.19
C VAL A 30 -2.59 9.16 -6.76
N HIS A 31 -2.36 10.06 -7.70
CA HIS A 31 -1.95 11.42 -7.43
C HIS A 31 -3.12 12.33 -7.76
N SER A 32 -3.67 12.99 -6.74
CA SER A 32 -4.73 13.99 -6.89
C SER A 32 -4.07 15.36 -6.89
N ARG A 33 -4.29 16.12 -7.97
CA ARG A 33 -3.87 17.52 -8.10
C ARG A 33 -5.05 18.35 -8.57
N ASP A 34 -5.60 19.16 -7.67
CA ASP A 34 -6.75 20.01 -7.92
C ASP A 34 -7.97 19.22 -8.41
N ASP A 35 -8.31 19.33 -9.70
CA ASP A 35 -9.40 18.63 -10.39
C ASP A 35 -8.90 17.49 -11.30
N LYS A 36 -7.59 17.25 -11.31
CA LYS A 36 -6.94 16.27 -12.18
C LYS A 36 -6.29 15.20 -11.32
N SER A 37 -6.85 14.00 -11.40
CA SER A 37 -6.26 12.82 -10.78
C SER A 37 -5.61 11.96 -11.85
N GLN A 38 -4.45 11.42 -11.53
CA GLN A 38 -3.80 10.38 -12.33
C GLN A 38 -3.48 9.21 -11.42
N GLY A 39 -3.58 8.00 -11.92
CA GLY A 39 -3.37 6.81 -11.12
C GLY A 39 -2.81 5.66 -11.91
N THR A 40 -2.33 4.67 -11.19
CA THR A 40 -1.86 3.41 -11.74
C THR A 40 -2.08 2.28 -10.74
N VAL A 41 -2.04 1.06 -11.26
CA VAL A 41 -2.03 -0.14 -10.41
C VAL A 41 -0.66 -0.22 -9.74
N ALA A 42 -0.64 -0.49 -8.45
CA ALA A 42 0.59 -0.65 -7.69
C ALA A 42 1.30 -1.96 -8.07
N SER A 43 2.14 -1.91 -9.10
CA SER A 43 3.10 -2.99 -9.40
C SER A 43 4.31 -2.88 -8.47
N GLY A 44 5.02 -4.00 -8.22
CA GLY A 44 6.17 -4.02 -7.31
C GLY A 44 7.20 -2.92 -7.61
N ALA A 45 7.63 -2.78 -8.87
CA ALA A 45 8.63 -1.78 -9.26
C ALA A 45 8.13 -0.33 -9.10
N VAL A 46 6.85 -0.07 -9.33
CA VAL A 46 6.24 1.27 -9.15
C VAL A 46 6.12 1.58 -7.65
N LEU A 47 5.69 0.60 -6.86
CA LEU A 47 5.57 0.73 -5.42
C LEU A 47 6.93 0.96 -4.76
N ASP A 48 7.94 0.18 -5.13
CA ASP A 48 9.30 0.32 -4.57
C ASP A 48 9.81 1.74 -4.76
N LYS A 49 9.71 2.30 -5.98
CA LYS A 49 10.11 3.69 -6.24
C LYS A 49 9.41 4.69 -5.32
N MET A 50 8.14 4.46 -5.02
CA MET A 50 7.33 5.35 -4.18
C MET A 50 7.57 5.20 -2.68
N ILE A 51 7.78 3.98 -2.19
CA ILE A 51 7.92 3.68 -0.76
C ILE A 51 9.35 3.86 -0.28
N GLN A 52 10.36 3.57 -1.11
CA GLN A 52 11.76 3.72 -0.74
C GLN A 52 12.13 5.07 -0.11
N PRO A 53 11.70 6.24 -0.64
CA PRO A 53 11.99 7.50 0.03
C PRO A 53 11.36 7.60 1.42
N LEU A 54 10.21 6.96 1.66
CA LEU A 54 9.45 6.95 2.92
C LEU A 54 10.10 6.10 4.01
N LYS A 55 11.09 5.27 3.68
CA LYS A 55 11.71 4.38 4.66
C LYS A 55 12.65 5.10 5.62
N ASN A 56 12.81 4.56 6.83
CA ASN A 56 13.80 5.01 7.82
C ASN A 56 13.67 6.48 8.21
N GLN A 57 12.45 7.02 8.16
CA GLN A 57 12.20 8.42 8.50
C GLN A 57 11.82 8.57 9.98
N GLU A 58 12.32 9.63 10.60
CA GLU A 58 11.93 9.97 11.96
C GLU A 58 10.57 10.68 11.95
N VAL A 59 9.69 10.29 12.87
CA VAL A 59 8.39 10.94 13.09
C VAL A 59 8.52 12.01 14.17
N LYS A 60 8.34 13.27 13.78
CA LYS A 60 8.39 14.44 14.67
C LYS A 60 7.17 14.53 15.57
N SER A 61 6.00 14.17 15.04
CA SER A 61 4.75 14.25 15.78
C SER A 61 3.70 13.32 15.19
N VAL A 62 2.91 12.72 16.07
CA VAL A 62 1.72 11.95 15.75
C VAL A 62 0.51 12.68 16.31
N SER A 63 -0.56 12.77 15.53
CA SER A 63 -1.87 13.24 16.02
C SER A 63 -2.97 12.35 15.47
N HIS A 64 -4.00 12.10 16.28
CA HIS A 64 -5.15 11.31 15.92
C HIS A 64 -6.39 12.20 15.94
N LEU A 65 -7.14 12.17 14.84
CA LEU A 65 -8.40 12.88 14.70
C LEU A 65 -9.50 11.85 14.46
N LYS A 66 -10.57 11.98 15.24
CA LYS A 66 -11.81 11.21 15.09
C LYS A 66 -12.97 12.17 14.85
N ARG A 67 -13.86 11.80 13.92
CA ARG A 67 -15.09 12.52 13.60
C ARG A 67 -16.27 11.57 13.73
N GLU A 68 -17.40 12.09 14.21
CA GLU A 68 -18.65 11.33 14.35
C GLU A 68 -19.41 11.18 13.03
N HIS A 69 -19.05 11.97 12.03
CA HIS A 69 -19.62 11.97 10.69
C HIS A 69 -18.45 12.03 9.70
N ASN A 70 -18.58 12.77 8.61
CA ASN A 70 -17.57 12.91 7.57
C ASN A 70 -16.20 13.34 8.13
N LEU A 71 -15.17 12.57 7.77
CA LEU A 71 -13.80 12.99 7.96
C LEU A 71 -13.48 14.17 7.03
N VAL A 72 -13.00 15.25 7.63
CA VAL A 72 -12.44 16.41 6.93
C VAL A 72 -11.06 16.63 7.51
N ILE A 73 -10.06 16.76 6.63
CA ILE A 73 -8.66 17.03 6.98
C ILE A 73 -8.33 18.44 6.47
N PRO A 74 -8.55 19.50 7.27
CA PRO A 74 -8.45 20.89 6.79
C PRO A 74 -7.08 21.27 6.24
N GLU A 75 -6.02 20.65 6.76
CA GLU A 75 -4.64 20.89 6.33
C GLU A 75 -4.20 20.08 5.11
N LEU A 76 -5.03 19.16 4.59
CA LEU A 76 -4.70 18.37 3.41
C LEU A 76 -4.65 19.31 2.21
N SER A 77 -3.54 19.30 1.49
CA SER A 77 -3.39 20.10 0.28
C SER A 77 -4.27 19.55 -0.85
N ASN A 78 -4.40 20.31 -1.94
CA ASN A 78 -5.00 19.81 -3.17
C ASN A 78 -4.03 18.96 -4.01
N ASN A 79 -2.81 18.68 -3.53
CA ASN A 79 -1.75 18.00 -4.26
C ASN A 79 -1.12 16.91 -3.39
N PHE A 80 -1.74 15.73 -3.39
CA PHE A 80 -1.34 14.61 -2.52
C PHE A 80 -1.38 13.29 -3.28
N ILE A 81 -0.69 12.29 -2.71
CA ILE A 81 -0.67 10.93 -3.23
C ILE A 81 -1.51 10.04 -2.31
N VAL A 82 -2.23 9.10 -2.90
CA VAL A 82 -3.09 8.12 -2.25
C VAL A 82 -2.52 6.74 -2.52
N LEU A 83 -2.33 5.96 -1.45
CA LEU A 83 -2.09 4.52 -1.51
C LEU A 83 -3.31 3.82 -0.93
N ASP A 84 -4.06 3.10 -1.76
CA ASP A 84 -5.24 2.35 -1.31
C ASP A 84 -4.93 0.86 -1.19
N PHE A 85 -5.39 0.25 -0.11
CA PHE A 85 -5.22 -1.15 0.23
C PHE A 85 -6.59 -1.86 0.16
N THR A 86 -6.58 -3.14 -0.16
CA THR A 86 -7.82 -3.95 -0.23
C THR A 86 -8.22 -4.52 1.13
N TYR A 87 -7.39 -4.35 2.16
CA TYR A 87 -7.56 -4.92 3.49
C TYR A 87 -7.20 -3.88 4.56
N ASP A 88 -7.82 -4.04 5.72
CA ASP A 88 -7.52 -3.27 6.92
C ASP A 88 -6.23 -3.78 7.55
N LEU A 89 -5.23 -2.92 7.71
CA LEU A 89 -3.96 -3.26 8.31
C LEU A 89 -3.71 -2.41 9.57
N PRO A 90 -3.17 -2.98 10.66
CA PRO A 90 -2.68 -2.20 11.78
C PRO A 90 -1.59 -1.22 11.33
N LEU A 91 -1.75 0.08 11.64
CA LEU A 91 -0.80 1.11 11.23
C LEU A 91 0.60 0.84 11.77
N SER A 92 0.72 0.34 12.99
CA SER A 92 2.01 -0.05 13.59
C SER A 92 2.73 -1.12 12.77
N THR A 93 2.00 -2.08 12.18
CA THR A 93 2.57 -3.11 11.31
C THR A 93 3.11 -2.49 10.02
N TYR A 94 2.38 -1.58 9.38
CA TYR A 94 2.87 -0.92 8.16
C TYR A 94 4.14 -0.11 8.43
N LEU A 95 4.10 0.71 9.49
CA LEU A 95 5.23 1.57 9.83
C LEU A 95 6.47 0.75 10.15
N SER A 96 6.36 -0.30 10.97
CA SER A 96 7.51 -1.12 11.37
C SER A 96 8.01 -2.06 10.27
N GLN A 97 7.11 -2.73 9.54
CA GLN A 97 7.51 -3.80 8.61
C GLN A 97 7.71 -3.32 7.17
N VAL A 98 7.10 -2.20 6.78
CA VAL A 98 7.17 -1.69 5.39
C VAL A 98 7.99 -0.40 5.30
N LEU A 99 7.82 0.51 6.26
CA LEU A 99 8.53 1.79 6.26
C LEU A 99 9.77 1.81 7.16
N ASP A 100 9.97 0.80 8.02
CA ASP A 100 11.02 0.82 9.05
C ASP A 100 11.02 2.14 9.85
N ILE A 101 9.82 2.54 10.30
CA ILE A 101 9.57 3.74 11.10
C ILE A 101 9.14 3.30 12.50
N ASP A 102 9.92 3.72 13.50
CA ASP A 102 9.51 3.64 14.90
C ASP A 102 8.70 4.89 15.29
N ALA A 103 7.40 4.71 15.50
CA ALA A 103 6.50 5.78 15.91
C ALA A 103 5.41 5.27 16.86
N LYS A 104 5.14 6.06 17.91
CA LYS A 104 4.04 5.80 18.83
C LYS A 104 2.72 6.25 18.21
N VAL A 105 2.01 5.30 17.60
CA VAL A 105 0.66 5.50 17.05
C VAL A 105 -0.41 4.97 18.01
N PRO A 106 -1.68 5.40 17.89
CA PRO A 106 -2.77 4.85 18.70
C PRO A 106 -2.82 3.32 18.58
N ASN A 107 -3.02 2.65 19.72
CA ASN A 107 -3.18 1.20 19.76
C ASN A 107 -4.42 0.79 18.95
N ASN A 108 -4.32 -0.32 18.22
CA ASN A 108 -5.42 -0.90 17.44
C ASN A 108 -6.00 0.01 16.34
N PHE A 109 -5.25 1.02 15.88
CA PHE A 109 -5.66 1.78 14.71
C PHE A 109 -5.35 1.01 13.43
N ASN A 110 -6.40 0.65 12.69
CA ASN A 110 -6.30 0.02 11.38
C ASN A 110 -6.64 1.02 10.28
N PHE A 111 -5.97 0.87 9.15
CA PHE A 111 -6.17 1.71 7.98
C PHE A 111 -6.16 0.86 6.71
N ASP A 112 -6.80 1.38 5.68
CA ASP A 112 -6.80 0.84 4.31
C ASP A 112 -6.43 1.92 3.28
N ARG A 113 -6.11 3.13 3.73
CA ARG A 113 -5.67 4.24 2.89
C ARG A 113 -4.56 5.05 3.57
N LEU A 114 -3.48 5.28 2.85
CA LEU A 114 -2.41 6.19 3.26
C LEU A 114 -2.34 7.36 2.28
N LEU A 115 -2.47 8.58 2.80
CA LEU A 115 -2.19 9.80 2.03
C LEU A 115 -0.77 10.27 2.32
N ILE A 116 -0.10 10.76 1.29
CA ILE A 116 1.22 11.38 1.35
C ILE A 116 1.07 12.81 0.85
N ASP A 117 1.30 13.78 1.73
CA ASP A 117 1.21 15.21 1.45
C ASP A 117 2.47 15.92 1.96
N GLN A 118 2.56 17.23 1.74
CA GLN A 118 3.66 18.07 2.18
C GLN A 118 3.14 19.24 3.02
N ASP A 119 3.77 19.48 4.17
CA ASP A 119 3.46 20.66 4.99
C ASP A 119 4.04 21.96 4.40
N HIS A 120 3.66 23.10 4.97
CA HIS A 120 4.16 24.42 4.54
C HIS A 120 5.69 24.58 4.63
N ASN A 121 6.38 23.70 5.36
CA ASN A 121 7.84 23.67 5.50
C ASN A 121 8.50 22.65 4.57
N ASN A 122 7.74 22.13 3.59
CA ASN A 122 8.17 21.10 2.65
C ASN A 122 8.65 19.82 3.34
N HIS A 123 7.98 19.42 4.43
CA HIS A 123 8.14 18.10 5.04
C HIS A 123 7.00 17.18 4.68
N VAL A 124 7.30 15.90 4.50
CA VAL A 124 6.31 14.87 4.20
C VAL A 124 5.43 14.63 5.43
N VAL A 125 4.13 14.65 5.21
CA VAL A 125 3.09 14.30 6.17
C VAL A 125 2.33 13.09 5.65
N LEU A 126 2.23 12.06 6.48
CA LEU A 126 1.46 10.87 6.19
C LEU A 126 0.11 10.95 6.91
N PHE A 127 -0.97 10.59 6.23
CA PHE A 127 -2.30 10.46 6.84
C PHE A 127 -2.81 9.04 6.63
N ALA A 128 -2.84 8.23 7.68
CA ALA A 128 -3.44 6.91 7.64
C ALA A 128 -4.92 7.03 7.99
N ILE A 129 -5.81 6.65 7.07
CA ILE A 129 -7.26 6.83 7.18
C ILE A 129 -7.91 5.47 7.44
N SER A 130 -8.78 5.39 8.44
CA SER A 130 -9.57 4.21 8.74
C SER A 130 -10.53 3.87 7.59
N LYS A 131 -10.92 2.61 7.46
CA LYS A 131 -11.82 2.16 6.41
C LYS A 131 -13.22 2.75 6.47
N ASP A 132 -13.72 3.01 7.67
CA ASP A 132 -15.00 3.70 7.88
C ASP A 132 -14.91 5.21 7.58
N ARG A 133 -13.71 5.72 7.23
CA ARG A 133 -13.47 7.12 6.86
C ARG A 133 -13.89 8.11 7.95
N HIS A 134 -13.77 7.73 9.22
CA HIS A 134 -14.10 8.58 10.38
C HIS A 134 -12.89 8.94 11.23
N GLU A 135 -11.78 8.20 11.09
CA GLU A 135 -10.58 8.41 11.87
C GLU A 135 -9.36 8.56 10.95
N VAL A 136 -8.45 9.44 11.36
CA VAL A 136 -7.16 9.63 10.70
C VAL A 136 -6.04 9.78 11.70
N VAL A 137 -4.96 9.06 11.47
CA VAL A 137 -3.69 9.25 12.17
C VAL A 137 -2.74 10.00 11.24
N LYS A 138 -2.34 11.19 11.68
CA LYS A 138 -1.40 12.07 10.98
C LYS A 138 0.00 11.88 11.57
N LEU A 139 0.98 11.64 10.71
CA LEU A 139 2.39 11.54 11.07
C LEU A 139 3.17 12.62 10.32
N LYS A 140 3.79 13.55 11.05
CA LYS A 140 4.75 14.50 10.46
C LYS A 140 6.15 13.91 10.52
N THR A 141 6.82 13.84 9.39
CA THR A 141 8.15 13.23 9.28
C THR A 141 9.26 14.28 9.19
N THR A 142 10.52 13.83 9.28
CA THR A 142 11.70 14.66 8.96
C THR A 142 11.99 14.77 7.47
N MET A 143 11.37 13.95 6.63
CA MET A 143 11.67 13.89 5.21
C MET A 143 11.28 15.17 4.46
N LYS A 144 12.11 15.59 3.50
CA LYS A 144 11.79 16.67 2.55
C LYS A 144 10.90 16.19 1.40
N GLY A 145 9.89 16.99 1.05
CA GLY A 145 8.94 16.69 -0.04
C GLY A 145 9.60 16.46 -1.40
N ASN A 146 10.73 17.13 -1.67
CA ASN A 146 11.48 16.94 -2.92
C ASN A 146 11.88 15.47 -3.21
N ASN A 147 12.05 14.63 -2.18
CA ASN A 147 12.35 13.21 -2.38
C ASN A 147 11.13 12.44 -2.91
N VAL A 148 9.95 12.76 -2.37
CA VAL A 148 8.66 12.22 -2.85
C VAL A 148 8.34 12.74 -4.25
N ASP A 149 8.63 14.01 -4.53
CA ASP A 149 8.40 14.59 -5.87
C ASP A 149 9.24 13.88 -6.95
N LYS A 150 10.50 13.53 -6.62
CA LYS A 150 11.37 12.76 -7.52
C LYS A 150 10.86 11.34 -7.74
N ALA A 151 10.43 10.68 -6.66
CA ALA A 151 9.83 9.34 -6.74
C ALA A 151 8.57 9.37 -7.62
N PHE A 152 7.70 10.34 -7.40
CA PHE A 152 6.49 10.53 -8.20
C PHE A 152 6.80 10.74 -9.69
N LYS A 153 7.71 11.67 -10.04
CA LYS A 153 8.11 11.90 -11.43
C LYS A 153 8.64 10.64 -12.12
N SER A 154 9.19 9.70 -11.36
CA SER A 154 9.72 8.44 -11.90
C SER A 154 8.66 7.38 -12.21
N ILE A 155 7.42 7.59 -11.76
CA ILE A 155 6.26 6.72 -12.01
C ILE A 155 5.15 7.41 -12.79
N GLU A 156 5.20 8.74 -12.95
CA GLU A 156 4.26 9.53 -13.76
C GLU A 156 4.04 8.96 -15.19
N PRO A 157 5.06 8.43 -15.91
CA PRO A 157 4.86 7.80 -17.22
C PRO A 157 3.97 6.54 -17.19
N ASP A 158 3.89 5.86 -16.05
CA ASP A 158 3.08 4.64 -15.87
C ASP A 158 1.64 4.97 -15.42
N MET A 159 1.32 6.25 -15.23
CA MET A 159 0.00 6.70 -14.81
C MET A 159 -0.93 7.02 -15.97
N GLN A 160 -2.23 6.82 -15.73
CA GLN A 160 -3.31 7.19 -16.64
C GLN A 160 -4.28 8.15 -15.93
N PRO A 161 -5.11 8.90 -16.67
CA PRO A 161 -6.15 9.73 -16.07
C PRO A 161 -7.12 8.89 -15.21
N TYR A 162 -7.37 9.37 -14.00
CA TYR A 162 -8.35 8.84 -13.06
C TYR A 162 -9.42 9.89 -12.78
N THR A 163 -10.61 9.44 -12.44
CA THR A 163 -11.73 10.27 -12.04
C THR A 163 -12.02 10.05 -10.56
N GLU A 164 -12.35 11.14 -9.87
CA GLU A 164 -12.84 11.13 -8.50
C GLU A 164 -14.35 10.80 -8.50
N ILE A 165 -14.74 9.82 -7.71
CA ILE A 165 -16.11 9.34 -7.59
C ILE A 165 -16.57 9.59 -6.15
N ILE A 166 -17.59 10.44 -6.03
CA ILE A 166 -18.31 10.67 -4.78
C ILE A 166 -19.49 9.69 -4.75
N THR A 167 -19.42 8.69 -3.86
CA THR A 167 -20.41 7.61 -3.79
C THR A 167 -21.45 7.83 -2.70
N ASN A 168 -21.10 8.50 -1.61
CA ASN A 168 -22.01 8.74 -0.48
C ASN A 168 -21.60 9.98 0.34
N LYS A 169 -22.16 10.12 1.55
CA LYS A 169 -21.84 11.22 2.47
C LYS A 169 -20.41 11.15 3.03
N ASP A 170 -19.86 9.95 3.18
CA ASP A 170 -18.53 9.71 3.74
C ASP A 170 -17.41 10.01 2.74
N THR A 171 -17.74 10.07 1.44
CA THR A 171 -16.82 10.44 0.34
C THR A 171 -16.94 11.90 -0.10
N ILE A 172 -17.40 12.82 0.76
CA ILE A 172 -17.56 14.25 0.39
C ILE A 172 -16.21 14.99 0.41
N ASP A 173 -15.23 14.50 1.17
CA ASP A 173 -13.91 15.10 1.27
C ASP A 173 -12.93 14.43 0.30
N LYS A 174 -12.00 15.20 -0.29
CA LYS A 174 -10.99 14.66 -1.22
C LYS A 174 -10.15 13.55 -0.61
N ALA A 175 -9.93 13.58 0.70
CA ALA A 175 -9.24 12.53 1.44
C ALA A 175 -9.95 11.17 1.33
N THR A 176 -11.27 11.17 1.12
CA THR A 176 -12.14 10.00 1.17
C THR A 176 -12.75 9.64 -0.19
N HIS A 177 -12.45 10.37 -1.26
CA HIS A 177 -12.91 10.06 -2.63
C HIS A 177 -12.52 8.65 -3.08
N VAL A 178 -13.39 8.02 -3.86
CA VAL A 178 -13.05 6.80 -4.60
C VAL A 178 -12.43 7.19 -5.93
N PHE A 179 -11.35 6.54 -6.32
CA PHE A 179 -10.66 6.83 -7.58
C PHE A 179 -10.74 5.65 -8.53
N ALA A 180 -11.00 5.90 -9.81
CA ALA A 180 -11.00 4.89 -10.85
C ALA A 180 -10.48 5.45 -12.19
N PRO A 181 -9.95 4.61 -13.09
CA PRO A 181 -9.56 5.06 -14.44
C PRO A 181 -10.71 5.78 -15.14
N SER A 182 -10.44 6.94 -15.74
CA SER A 182 -11.48 7.76 -16.39
C SER A 182 -12.08 7.10 -17.64
N LYS A 183 -11.44 6.06 -18.17
CA LYS A 183 -11.92 5.29 -19.32
C LYS A 183 -11.78 3.80 -19.05
N PRO A 184 -12.73 2.98 -19.53
CA PRO A 184 -12.57 1.53 -19.52
C PRO A 184 -11.30 1.11 -20.24
N LYS A 185 -10.65 0.07 -19.74
CA LYS A 185 -9.47 -0.53 -20.38
C LYS A 185 -9.83 -1.95 -20.79
N ASP A 186 -9.49 -2.31 -22.02
CA ASP A 186 -9.60 -3.69 -22.48
C ASP A 186 -8.60 -4.55 -21.70
N LEU A 187 -9.11 -5.39 -20.80
CA LEU A 187 -8.31 -6.32 -20.03
C LEU A 187 -8.21 -7.65 -20.78
N LYS A 188 -6.98 -8.13 -20.99
CA LYS A 188 -6.76 -9.47 -21.54
C LYS A 188 -7.39 -10.49 -20.61
N THR A 189 -8.21 -11.37 -21.16
CA THR A 189 -8.75 -12.52 -20.43
C THR A 189 -7.70 -13.63 -20.42
N TYR A 190 -7.34 -14.11 -19.23
CA TYR A 190 -6.42 -15.24 -19.07
C TYR A 190 -7.21 -16.49 -18.69
N ARG A 191 -6.85 -17.63 -19.29
CA ARG A 191 -7.28 -18.95 -18.83
C ARG A 191 -6.21 -19.51 -17.89
N MET A 192 -6.61 -19.83 -16.66
CA MET A 192 -5.72 -20.47 -15.70
C MET A 192 -5.64 -21.97 -15.96
N VAL A 193 -4.41 -22.50 -15.95
CA VAL A 193 -4.13 -23.92 -15.71
C VAL A 193 -3.58 -23.99 -14.30
N PHE A 194 -4.27 -24.71 -13.41
CA PHE A 194 -3.82 -24.85 -12.03
C PHE A 194 -2.61 -25.77 -11.97
N ASN A 195 -1.56 -25.31 -11.29
CA ASN A 195 -0.51 -26.21 -10.81
C ASN A 195 -1.03 -26.92 -9.56
N THR A 196 -1.00 -28.24 -9.55
CA THR A 196 -1.37 -29.04 -8.38
C THR A 196 -0.20 -29.16 -7.42
N ILE A 197 -0.41 -28.87 -6.14
CA ILE A 197 0.53 -29.20 -5.06
C ILE A 197 0.20 -30.61 -4.60
N SER A 198 1.17 -31.52 -4.55
CA SER A 198 0.93 -32.88 -4.07
C SER A 198 0.70 -32.90 -2.56
N VAL A 199 -0.04 -33.90 -2.08
CA VAL A 199 -0.33 -34.07 -0.64
C VAL A 199 0.95 -34.28 0.14
N GLU A 200 1.92 -35.04 -0.40
CA GLU A 200 3.22 -35.26 0.23
C GLU A 200 3.98 -33.95 0.42
N ARG A 201 3.93 -33.06 -0.59
CA ARG A 201 4.55 -31.75 -0.51
C ARG A 201 3.87 -30.86 0.54
N MET A 202 2.54 -30.87 0.58
CA MET A 202 1.79 -30.15 1.61
C MET A 202 2.16 -30.66 3.01
N ASN A 203 2.24 -31.98 3.19
CA ASN A 203 2.62 -32.59 4.46
C ASN A 203 4.04 -32.22 4.87
N SER A 204 5.02 -32.24 3.95
CA SER A 204 6.40 -31.85 4.26
C SER A 204 6.60 -30.38 4.62
N ILE A 205 5.65 -29.51 4.23
CA ILE A 205 5.68 -28.08 4.57
C ILE A 205 5.00 -27.84 5.92
N LEU A 206 3.90 -28.56 6.20
CA LEU A 206 3.10 -28.38 7.41
C LEU A 206 3.65 -29.14 8.62
N PHE A 207 4.31 -30.26 8.37
CA PHE A 207 4.91 -31.12 9.37
C PHE A 207 6.38 -31.23 9.04
N ASP A 208 7.23 -30.56 9.83
CA ASP A 208 8.66 -30.82 9.82
C ASP A 208 8.85 -32.34 9.99
N ASP A 209 9.77 -32.93 9.23
CA ASP A 209 10.05 -34.38 9.07
C ASP A 209 10.54 -35.01 10.40
N SER A 210 9.77 -34.86 11.47
CA SER A 210 10.08 -35.13 12.87
C SER A 210 9.23 -36.27 13.43
N THR A 211 8.55 -37.01 12.56
CA THR A 211 8.00 -38.32 12.88
C THR A 211 8.24 -39.30 11.73
N MET A 212 9.45 -39.85 11.65
CA MET A 212 9.76 -41.26 11.34
C MET A 212 11.19 -41.57 11.78
#